data_AF-D7BAB9-F1
#
_entry.id   AF-D7BAB9-F1
#
_cell.length_a   1.000
_cell.length_b   1.000
_cell.length_c   1.000
_cell.angle_alpha   90.00
_cell.angle_beta   90.00
_cell.angle_gamma   90.00
#
_symmetry.space_group_name_H-M   'P 1'
#
loop_
_entity.id
_entity.type
_entity.pdbx_description
1 polymer ?
#
loop_
_entity_poly.entity_id
_entity_poly.type
_entity_poly.pdbx_seq_one_letter_code
_entity_poly.pdbx_strand_id
1 'polypeptide(L)'
;MKLPIALALGTMALALSACTSGLRGNTPAYWGKELPPANAPLSRAYKEAIDKHYATFPPKEGECAKEIHARYWVYGPDGKVYPTWHPPVDPQTGCKFGHEHGHDPRESALYNGMPPFGYVNEKHFEYKDVNAEGYQGNFRDEDHVGHKIELQNNFTVYSDAGFAYTRCSVMMKLHQGTHSPDATKNNLHEFFYDIQCADGTELHWKSLHGFGQPGTMKDQCGDHTLVTGTDFVPPNSPADGGDRRIPGPNCVSDFRKDPKFWRFSEQWVLSHGAWADQGRLQVGFGPYFVVHDPSRYYDPSATTKIGRPVDFCFDGGITAGDCAKLRELEPSGKIAYDDPRSPFRGADRTVHMNGLRIKNVTGSTTWYSDVFGKTWSKTKDPAQGIVVEQFLRQGAQSDGTDIRGPTMEGDYGHEGTGVHAPN
;
A
#
# COMPACT_ATOMS: atom_id res chain seq x y z
N MET A 1 -79.55 16.22 -33.43
CA MET A 1 -78.67 15.57 -34.43
C MET A 1 -77.28 15.50 -33.81
N LYS A 2 -76.74 14.30 -33.59
CA LYS A 2 -75.49 14.02 -32.85
C LYS A 2 -74.27 14.25 -33.75
N LEU A 3 -73.23 14.91 -33.24
CA LEU A 3 -71.83 14.72 -33.64
C LEU A 3 -70.93 14.88 -32.40
N PRO A 4 -69.89 14.04 -32.20
CA PRO A 4 -69.07 14.07 -30.99
C PRO A 4 -67.83 14.97 -31.15
N ILE A 5 -67.43 15.63 -30.05
CA ILE A 5 -66.16 16.35 -29.90
C ILE A 5 -65.17 15.39 -29.23
N ALA A 6 -64.02 15.17 -29.89
CA ALA A 6 -62.92 14.37 -29.38
C ALA A 6 -62.13 15.15 -28.31
N LEU A 7 -61.86 14.48 -27.19
CA LEU A 7 -61.02 14.98 -26.09
C LEU A 7 -59.55 14.65 -26.39
N ALA A 8 -58.71 15.67 -26.55
CA ALA A 8 -57.25 15.52 -26.57
C ALA A 8 -56.70 15.93 -25.19
N LEU A 9 -56.17 14.95 -24.44
CA LEU A 9 -55.42 15.18 -23.20
C LEU A 9 -53.98 15.56 -23.56
N GLY A 10 -53.66 16.85 -23.45
CA GLY A 10 -52.29 17.36 -23.45
C GLY A 10 -51.74 17.40 -22.03
N THR A 11 -50.74 16.57 -21.74
CA THR A 11 -49.94 16.65 -20.50
C THR A 11 -48.95 17.82 -20.61
N MET A 12 -49.18 18.87 -19.82
CA MET A 12 -48.25 19.96 -19.55
C MET A 12 -47.17 19.46 -18.58
N ALA A 13 -45.91 19.40 -19.03
CA ALA A 13 -44.76 19.19 -18.14
C ALA A 13 -44.25 20.57 -17.65
N LEU A 14 -44.31 20.80 -16.34
CA LEU A 14 -43.62 21.92 -15.69
C LEU A 14 -42.11 21.69 -15.77
N ALA A 15 -41.38 22.61 -16.41
CA ALA A 15 -39.93 22.68 -16.32
C ALA A 15 -39.53 23.39 -15.02
N LEU A 16 -38.99 22.65 -14.05
CA LEU A 16 -38.19 23.22 -12.97
C LEU A 16 -36.78 23.49 -13.48
N SER A 17 -36.39 24.76 -13.48
CA SER A 17 -35.02 25.22 -13.73
C SER A 17 -34.13 24.85 -12.55
N ALA A 18 -33.26 23.85 -12.72
CA ALA A 18 -32.21 23.53 -11.75
C ALA A 18 -30.98 24.41 -11.99
N CYS A 19 -30.53 25.09 -10.92
CA CYS A 19 -29.26 25.79 -10.85
C CYS A 19 -28.10 24.86 -11.26
N THR A 20 -27.30 25.33 -12.20
CA THR A 20 -26.02 24.75 -12.61
C THR A 20 -24.97 24.97 -11.52
N SER A 21 -24.70 23.96 -10.70
CA SER A 21 -23.45 23.81 -9.95
C SER A 21 -22.49 22.92 -10.74
N GLY A 22 -21.20 23.28 -10.71
CA GLY A 22 -20.18 22.87 -11.66
C GLY A 22 -19.97 21.37 -11.82
N LEU A 23 -19.79 20.99 -13.09
CA LEU A 23 -19.39 19.66 -13.55
C LEU A 23 -18.03 19.27 -12.93
N ARG A 24 -18.04 18.40 -11.91
CA ARG A 24 -16.97 17.42 -11.74
C ARG A 24 -17.20 16.33 -12.78
N GLY A 25 -16.18 15.96 -13.53
CA GLY A 25 -16.24 14.83 -14.46
C GLY A 25 -16.61 13.56 -13.70
N ASN A 26 -17.88 13.15 -13.80
CA ASN A 26 -18.36 11.85 -13.37
C ASN A 26 -17.87 10.78 -14.36
N THR A 27 -16.62 10.37 -14.27
CA THR A 27 -16.34 8.94 -14.44
C THR A 27 -16.67 8.31 -13.10
N PRO A 28 -17.71 7.46 -12.99
CA PRO A 28 -17.77 6.53 -11.87
C PRO A 28 -16.41 5.84 -11.75
N ALA A 29 -15.92 5.62 -10.54
CA ALA A 29 -14.73 4.83 -10.28
C ALA A 29 -14.94 3.42 -10.84
N TYR A 30 -14.67 3.26 -12.14
CA TYR A 30 -14.92 2.02 -12.86
C TYR A 30 -13.75 1.11 -12.54
N TRP A 31 -14.08 0.04 -11.82
CA TRP A 31 -13.21 -1.08 -11.56
C TRP A 31 -13.86 -2.33 -12.14
N GLY A 32 -13.05 -3.22 -12.67
CA GLY A 32 -13.51 -4.42 -13.36
C GLY A 32 -13.52 -5.65 -12.47
N LYS A 33 -14.39 -6.61 -12.83
CA LYS A 33 -14.18 -8.05 -12.64
C LYS A 33 -14.14 -8.79 -13.98
N GLU A 34 -13.99 -8.03 -15.05
CA GLU A 34 -13.77 -8.47 -16.43
C GLU A 34 -12.48 -7.84 -16.93
N LEU A 35 -11.98 -8.25 -18.08
CA LEU A 35 -10.79 -7.64 -18.66
C LEU A 35 -11.02 -6.14 -18.95
N PRO A 36 -9.98 -5.30 -18.89
CA PRO A 36 -10.09 -3.91 -19.29
C PRO A 36 -10.60 -3.76 -20.72
N PRO A 37 -11.31 -2.65 -21.04
CA PRO A 37 -11.69 -2.37 -22.42
C PRO A 37 -10.45 -2.41 -23.32
N ALA A 38 -10.57 -3.03 -24.50
CA ALA A 38 -9.43 -3.28 -25.38
C ALA A 38 -8.61 -2.02 -25.76
N ASN A 39 -9.24 -0.85 -25.76
CA ASN A 39 -8.62 0.43 -26.10
C ASN A 39 -8.28 1.29 -24.87
N ALA A 40 -8.43 0.76 -23.65
CA ALA A 40 -8.11 1.49 -22.45
C ALA A 40 -6.59 1.68 -22.34
N PRO A 41 -6.09 2.90 -22.03
CA PRO A 41 -4.66 3.11 -21.83
C PRO A 41 -4.23 2.37 -20.56
N LEU A 42 -3.32 1.41 -20.69
CA LEU A 42 -2.82 0.62 -19.56
C LEU A 42 -1.63 1.33 -18.90
N SER A 43 -1.60 1.38 -17.58
CA SER A 43 -0.41 1.80 -16.83
C SER A 43 0.72 0.78 -16.97
N ARG A 44 1.94 1.19 -16.63
CA ARG A 44 3.08 0.28 -16.55
C ARG A 44 2.86 -0.75 -15.45
N ALA A 45 2.37 -0.32 -14.29
CA ALA A 45 2.06 -1.20 -13.16
C ALA A 45 1.09 -2.33 -13.55
N TYR A 46 0.09 -2.08 -14.40
CA TYR A 46 -0.82 -3.13 -14.86
C TYR A 46 -0.11 -4.14 -15.76
N LYS A 47 0.71 -3.67 -16.70
CA LYS A 47 1.50 -4.54 -17.57
C LYS A 47 2.53 -5.34 -16.77
N GLU A 48 3.18 -4.75 -15.78
CA GLU A 48 4.14 -5.42 -14.91
C GLU A 48 3.46 -6.48 -14.03
N ALA A 49 2.33 -6.13 -13.41
CA ALA A 49 1.55 -7.04 -12.57
C ALA A 49 1.05 -8.28 -13.33
N ILE A 50 0.71 -8.13 -14.62
CA ILE A 50 0.05 -9.17 -15.39
C ILE A 50 1.02 -9.87 -16.36
N ASP A 51 1.78 -9.13 -17.17
CA ASP A 51 2.67 -9.74 -18.17
C ASP A 51 4.00 -10.21 -17.57
N LYS A 52 4.69 -9.35 -16.83
CA LYS A 52 6.02 -9.64 -16.28
C LYS A 52 5.97 -10.67 -15.15
N HIS A 53 4.99 -10.54 -14.24
CA HIS A 53 4.79 -11.48 -13.15
C HIS A 53 4.58 -12.90 -13.66
N TYR A 54 3.53 -13.15 -14.46
CA TYR A 54 3.21 -14.49 -14.94
C TYR A 54 4.19 -15.07 -15.97
N ALA A 55 5.01 -14.24 -16.61
CA ALA A 55 6.13 -14.72 -17.42
C ALA A 55 7.26 -15.28 -16.54
N THR A 56 7.45 -14.73 -15.34
CA THR A 56 8.50 -15.16 -14.40
C THR A 56 7.99 -16.25 -13.46
N PHE A 57 6.72 -16.17 -13.08
CA PHE A 57 6.06 -17.00 -12.08
C PHE A 57 4.74 -17.53 -12.65
N PRO A 58 4.80 -18.58 -13.49
CA PRO A 58 3.60 -19.20 -14.01
C PRO A 58 2.76 -19.79 -12.85
N PRO A 59 1.41 -19.79 -12.96
CA PRO A 59 0.57 -20.29 -11.89
C PRO A 59 0.83 -21.78 -11.63
N LYS A 60 0.89 -22.17 -10.37
CA LYS A 60 0.93 -23.58 -9.95
C LYS A 60 -0.46 -24.22 -10.04
N GLU A 61 -0.52 -25.53 -9.81
CA GLU A 61 -1.79 -26.25 -9.72
C GLU A 61 -2.68 -25.65 -8.61
N GLY A 62 -3.93 -25.33 -8.96
CA GLY A 62 -4.89 -24.67 -8.07
C GLY A 62 -4.76 -23.14 -7.98
N GLU A 63 -3.72 -22.55 -8.58
CA GLU A 63 -3.57 -21.10 -8.64
C GLU A 63 -4.35 -20.48 -9.81
N CYS A 64 -4.69 -19.20 -9.67
CA CYS A 64 -5.40 -18.45 -10.68
C CYS A 64 -4.53 -18.18 -11.91
N ALA A 65 -5.10 -18.43 -13.09
CA ALA A 65 -4.49 -18.05 -14.35
C ALA A 65 -4.38 -16.53 -14.50
N LYS A 66 -3.43 -16.09 -15.33
CA LYS A 66 -3.17 -14.69 -15.67
C LYS A 66 -4.45 -13.93 -16.06
N GLU A 67 -5.32 -14.56 -16.84
CA GLU A 67 -6.56 -13.95 -17.35
C GLU A 67 -7.60 -13.73 -16.26
N ILE A 68 -7.52 -14.45 -15.14
CA ILE A 68 -8.38 -14.23 -13.97
C ILE A 68 -7.83 -13.04 -13.17
N HIS A 69 -6.51 -12.99 -12.95
CA HIS A 69 -5.87 -11.88 -12.24
C HIS A 69 -6.03 -10.54 -12.97
N ALA A 70 -5.89 -10.56 -14.29
CA ALA A 70 -6.06 -9.38 -15.16
C ALA A 70 -7.45 -8.70 -15.06
N ARG A 71 -8.45 -9.38 -14.50
CA ARG A 71 -9.80 -8.84 -14.29
C ARG A 71 -9.89 -7.84 -13.15
N TYR A 72 -8.91 -7.82 -12.25
CA TYR A 72 -8.90 -6.95 -11.08
C TYR A 72 -8.12 -5.67 -11.37
N TRP A 73 -8.85 -4.64 -11.78
CA TRP A 73 -8.26 -3.37 -12.18
C TRP A 73 -9.20 -2.19 -11.92
N VAL A 74 -8.64 -0.98 -11.91
CA VAL A 74 -9.37 0.28 -11.73
C VAL A 74 -8.76 1.38 -12.60
N TYR A 75 -9.56 2.37 -13.00
CA TYR A 75 -9.01 3.60 -13.57
C TYR A 75 -8.37 4.48 -12.50
N GLY A 76 -7.13 4.92 -12.76
CA GLY A 76 -6.49 5.98 -12.00
C GLY A 76 -7.05 7.36 -12.36
N PRO A 77 -6.73 8.39 -11.56
CA PRO A 77 -7.13 9.78 -11.84
C PRO A 77 -6.65 10.34 -13.19
N ASP A 78 -5.68 9.70 -13.83
CA ASP A 78 -5.15 10.05 -15.14
C ASP A 78 -5.81 9.29 -16.31
N GLY A 79 -6.84 8.49 -16.02
CA GLY A 79 -7.57 7.72 -17.01
C GLY A 79 -6.86 6.43 -17.46
N LYS A 80 -5.71 6.07 -16.88
CA LYS A 80 -5.05 4.78 -17.15
C LYS A 80 -5.64 3.66 -16.30
N VAL A 81 -5.56 2.43 -16.80
CA VAL A 81 -5.91 1.21 -16.07
C VAL A 81 -4.75 0.79 -15.18
N TYR A 82 -5.02 0.57 -13.90
CA TYR A 82 -4.08 0.08 -12.90
C TYR A 82 -4.58 -1.25 -12.31
N PRO A 83 -3.66 -2.13 -11.86
CA PRO A 83 -4.07 -3.26 -11.04
C PRO A 83 -4.69 -2.72 -9.74
N THR A 84 -5.52 -3.54 -9.11
CA THR A 84 -6.14 -3.16 -7.84
C THR A 84 -6.34 -4.37 -6.95
N TRP A 85 -6.96 -4.15 -5.79
CA TRP A 85 -7.21 -5.18 -4.80
C TRP A 85 -8.06 -6.33 -5.36
N HIS A 86 -7.67 -7.55 -4.99
CA HIS A 86 -8.46 -8.77 -5.14
C HIS A 86 -8.39 -9.57 -3.83
N PRO A 87 -9.41 -10.41 -3.54
CA PRO A 87 -9.31 -11.35 -2.44
C PRO A 87 -8.22 -12.41 -2.71
N PRO A 88 -7.67 -13.09 -1.70
CA PRO A 88 -6.67 -14.15 -1.91
C PRO A 88 -7.20 -15.35 -2.72
N VAL A 89 -8.51 -15.58 -2.69
CA VAL A 89 -9.21 -16.63 -3.45
C VAL A 89 -10.23 -15.96 -4.35
N ASP A 90 -10.21 -16.27 -5.64
CA ASP A 90 -11.19 -15.74 -6.58
C ASP A 90 -12.59 -16.29 -6.26
N PRO A 91 -13.58 -15.44 -5.98
CA PRO A 91 -14.89 -15.88 -5.51
C PRO A 91 -15.74 -16.55 -6.61
N GLN A 92 -15.37 -16.41 -7.89
CA GLN A 92 -16.12 -17.00 -9.00
C GLN A 92 -15.65 -18.43 -9.31
N THR A 93 -14.35 -18.66 -9.26
CA THR A 93 -13.71 -19.90 -9.70
C THR A 93 -13.16 -20.73 -8.54
N GLY A 94 -12.89 -20.13 -7.38
CA GLY A 94 -12.26 -20.78 -6.24
C GLY A 94 -10.75 -21.00 -6.40
N CYS A 95 -10.13 -20.53 -7.48
CA CYS A 95 -8.67 -20.55 -7.62
C CYS A 95 -8.02 -19.58 -6.63
N LYS A 96 -6.74 -19.81 -6.33
CA LYS A 96 -5.99 -19.02 -5.35
C LYS A 96 -4.96 -18.13 -6.05
N PHE A 97 -4.80 -16.89 -5.62
CA PHE A 97 -3.81 -15.99 -6.23
C PHE A 97 -2.39 -16.21 -5.69
N GLY A 98 -2.21 -17.04 -4.65
CA GLY A 98 -0.91 -17.27 -4.02
C GLY A 98 -0.43 -16.10 -3.14
N HIS A 99 -1.12 -14.97 -3.16
CA HIS A 99 -0.79 -13.77 -2.38
C HIS A 99 -2.06 -13.02 -1.93
N GLU A 100 -1.86 -12.03 -1.07
CA GLU A 100 -2.92 -11.22 -0.47
C GLU A 100 -2.61 -9.71 -0.55
N HIS A 101 -3.65 -8.89 -0.35
CA HIS A 101 -3.56 -7.43 -0.39
C HIS A 101 -4.13 -6.76 0.87
N GLY A 102 -4.25 -7.48 1.97
CA GLY A 102 -4.85 -7.02 3.22
C GLY A 102 -6.37 -6.92 3.16
N HIS A 103 -6.93 -5.97 3.92
CA HIS A 103 -8.37 -5.73 4.01
C HIS A 103 -9.01 -5.38 2.66
N ASP A 104 -10.28 -5.77 2.49
CA ASP A 104 -11.09 -5.32 1.36
C ASP A 104 -11.40 -3.81 1.48
N PRO A 105 -11.00 -2.96 0.52
CA PRO A 105 -11.28 -1.53 0.55
C PRO A 105 -12.75 -1.17 0.75
N ARG A 106 -13.64 -2.04 0.26
CA ARG A 106 -15.11 -1.85 0.33
C ARG A 106 -15.64 -1.90 1.76
N GLU A 107 -14.87 -2.45 2.69
CA GLU A 107 -15.21 -2.47 4.11
C GLU A 107 -14.91 -1.12 4.80
N SER A 108 -14.15 -0.22 4.15
CA SER A 108 -13.86 1.10 4.70
C SER A 108 -15.09 2.01 4.67
N ALA A 109 -15.33 2.74 5.76
CA ALA A 109 -16.25 3.88 5.78
C ALA A 109 -15.78 5.03 4.86
N LEU A 110 -14.51 5.00 4.43
CA LEU A 110 -13.91 5.94 3.48
C LEU A 110 -13.94 5.44 2.03
N TYR A 111 -14.58 4.30 1.75
CA TYR A 111 -14.57 3.71 0.42
C TYR A 111 -15.15 4.68 -0.63
N ASN A 112 -14.30 5.09 -1.56
CA ASN A 112 -14.64 6.00 -2.66
C ASN A 112 -14.29 5.41 -4.04
N GLY A 113 -13.95 4.12 -4.07
CA GLY A 113 -13.44 3.41 -5.24
C GLY A 113 -12.30 2.47 -4.87
N MET A 114 -11.94 1.59 -5.81
CA MET A 114 -10.78 0.72 -5.61
C MET A 114 -9.47 1.51 -5.77
N PRO A 115 -8.43 1.24 -4.95
CA PRO A 115 -7.18 1.97 -5.03
C PRO A 115 -6.34 1.55 -6.26
N PRO A 116 -5.85 2.51 -7.08
CA PRO A 116 -4.98 2.19 -8.21
C PRO A 116 -3.57 1.87 -7.71
N PHE A 117 -3.21 0.59 -7.73
CA PHE A 117 -1.90 0.12 -7.30
C PHE A 117 -0.80 0.53 -8.30
N GLY A 118 0.24 1.21 -7.82
CA GLY A 118 1.35 1.73 -8.64
C GLY A 118 1.06 3.07 -9.30
N TYR A 119 0.03 3.81 -8.87
CA TYR A 119 -0.30 5.12 -9.42
C TYR A 119 0.81 6.17 -9.25
N VAL A 120 1.29 6.40 -8.03
CA VAL A 120 2.38 7.34 -7.75
C VAL A 120 3.68 6.84 -8.34
N ASN A 121 3.88 5.52 -8.38
CA ASN A 121 5.00 4.90 -9.07
C ASN A 121 5.02 5.26 -10.58
N GLU A 122 3.88 5.16 -11.26
CA GLU A 122 3.72 5.62 -12.64
C GLU A 122 4.01 7.13 -12.77
N LYS A 123 3.54 7.96 -11.81
CA LYS A 123 3.84 9.40 -11.82
C LYS A 123 5.31 9.71 -11.62
N HIS A 124 6.04 8.88 -10.88
CA HIS A 124 7.48 9.03 -10.75
C HIS A 124 8.22 8.68 -12.05
N PHE A 125 7.69 7.72 -12.82
CA PHE A 125 8.18 7.50 -14.18
C PHE A 125 7.89 8.71 -15.07
N GLU A 126 6.69 9.28 -15.05
CA GLU A 126 6.37 10.49 -15.85
C GLU A 126 7.20 11.72 -15.41
N TYR A 127 7.51 11.85 -14.11
CA TYR A 127 8.35 12.90 -13.54
C TYR A 127 9.75 12.95 -14.17
N LYS A 128 10.30 11.81 -14.60
CA LYS A 128 11.62 11.74 -15.24
C LYS A 128 11.69 12.52 -16.56
N ASP A 129 10.56 12.67 -17.25
CA ASP A 129 10.50 13.28 -18.58
C ASP A 129 10.45 14.82 -18.49
N VAL A 130 10.24 15.38 -17.29
CA VAL A 130 10.10 16.83 -17.07
C VAL A 130 11.29 17.48 -16.35
N ASN A 131 12.12 16.72 -15.60
CA ASN A 131 13.30 17.25 -14.92
C ASN A 131 14.61 16.76 -15.55
N ALA A 132 15.23 17.63 -16.34
CA ALA A 132 16.42 17.36 -17.14
C ALA A 132 17.74 17.25 -16.34
N GLU A 133 17.75 17.44 -15.02
CA GLU A 133 18.97 17.33 -14.20
C GLU A 133 18.71 16.49 -12.95
N GLY A 134 19.25 15.26 -12.91
CA GLY A 134 19.36 14.45 -11.69
C GLY A 134 18.52 13.16 -11.61
N TYR A 135 17.46 13.00 -12.41
CA TYR A 135 16.61 11.78 -12.43
C TYR A 135 16.71 10.94 -13.72
N GLN A 136 17.69 11.26 -14.57
CA GLN A 136 17.87 10.58 -15.86
C GLN A 136 18.23 9.10 -15.65
N GLY A 137 17.29 8.21 -15.96
CA GLY A 137 17.53 6.78 -16.19
C GLY A 137 17.10 5.82 -15.08
N ASN A 138 16.61 6.29 -13.92
CA ASN A 138 16.30 5.40 -12.80
C ASN A 138 14.95 5.77 -12.17
N PHE A 139 14.00 4.83 -12.17
CA PHE A 139 12.71 4.95 -11.52
C PHE A 139 12.54 3.78 -10.55
N ARG A 140 11.66 3.98 -9.57
CA ARG A 140 11.24 2.91 -8.66
C ARG A 140 10.32 1.95 -9.41
N ASP A 141 10.63 0.66 -9.48
CA ASP A 141 9.74 -0.40 -10.01
C ASP A 141 9.20 -1.23 -8.85
N GLU A 142 7.89 -1.30 -8.66
CA GLU A 142 7.23 -1.97 -7.53
C GLU A 142 6.45 -3.20 -8.00
N ASP A 143 6.53 -4.28 -7.24
CA ASP A 143 5.78 -5.48 -7.56
C ASP A 143 4.31 -5.35 -7.14
N HIS A 144 3.46 -6.10 -7.83
CA HIS A 144 2.03 -6.06 -7.55
C HIS A 144 1.71 -6.60 -6.15
N VAL A 145 2.31 -7.73 -5.80
CA VAL A 145 2.00 -8.51 -4.58
C VAL A 145 2.35 -7.75 -3.30
N GLY A 146 3.22 -6.74 -3.37
CA GLY A 146 3.59 -5.88 -2.25
C GLY A 146 2.49 -4.94 -1.81
N HIS A 147 1.45 -4.67 -2.60
CA HIS A 147 0.42 -3.69 -2.21
C HIS A 147 -0.53 -4.24 -1.12
N LYS A 148 -0.48 -3.69 0.09
CA LYS A 148 -1.30 -4.08 1.25
C LYS A 148 -2.22 -2.95 1.69
N ILE A 149 -3.41 -3.31 2.14
CA ILE A 149 -4.46 -2.39 2.60
C ILE A 149 -4.82 -2.70 4.04
N GLU A 150 -4.86 -1.64 4.83
CA GLU A 150 -5.13 -1.72 6.26
C GLU A 150 -6.15 -0.63 6.59
N LEU A 151 -7.22 -0.98 7.31
CA LEU A 151 -8.30 -0.05 7.61
C LEU A 151 -8.85 -0.27 9.00
N GLN A 152 -9.41 0.80 9.57
CA GLN A 152 -10.20 0.74 10.79
C GLN A 152 -11.28 1.81 10.73
N ASN A 153 -12.53 1.40 10.97
CA ASN A 153 -13.66 2.30 10.99
C ASN A 153 -13.99 2.77 12.40
N ASN A 154 -14.40 4.03 12.49
CA ASN A 154 -15.08 4.60 13.65
C ASN A 154 -14.37 4.36 14.99
N PHE A 155 -13.06 4.56 15.06
CA PHE A 155 -12.26 4.45 16.28
C PHE A 155 -12.10 5.81 16.96
N THR A 156 -11.84 5.80 18.26
CA THR A 156 -11.51 7.02 19.01
C THR A 156 -10.03 7.35 18.82
N VAL A 157 -9.72 8.57 18.40
CA VAL A 157 -8.37 9.12 18.46
C VAL A 157 -8.14 9.81 19.78
N TYR A 158 -6.90 9.75 20.27
CA TYR A 158 -6.48 10.41 21.49
C TYR A 158 -5.42 11.46 21.17
N SER A 159 -5.47 12.61 21.84
CA SER A 159 -4.36 13.54 21.83
C SER A 159 -3.15 12.94 22.55
N ASP A 160 -1.96 13.48 22.33
CA ASP A 160 -0.76 13.07 23.07
C ASP A 160 -0.89 13.17 24.61
N ALA A 161 -1.77 14.05 25.11
CA ALA A 161 -2.08 14.18 26.53
C ALA A 161 -3.09 13.12 27.04
N GLY A 162 -3.51 12.18 26.17
CA GLY A 162 -4.39 11.05 26.50
C GLY A 162 -5.89 11.38 26.52
N PHE A 163 -6.28 12.58 26.10
CA PHE A 163 -7.70 12.96 26.05
C PHE A 163 -8.34 12.43 24.76
N ALA A 164 -9.53 11.84 24.89
CA ALA A 164 -10.34 11.49 23.74
C ALA A 164 -10.63 12.76 22.92
N TYR A 165 -10.29 12.71 21.65
CA TYR A 165 -10.29 13.86 20.77
C TYR A 165 -11.55 13.85 19.90
N THR A 166 -11.63 12.92 18.96
CA THR A 166 -12.79 12.70 18.08
C THR A 166 -12.87 11.23 17.64
N ARG A 167 -13.87 10.89 16.82
CA ARG A 167 -13.94 9.58 16.15
C ARG A 167 -13.47 9.72 14.71
N CYS A 168 -12.64 8.79 14.26
CA CYS A 168 -12.13 8.76 12.89
C CYS A 168 -12.32 7.39 12.26
N SER A 169 -12.26 7.36 10.94
CA SER A 169 -12.01 6.14 10.15
C SER A 169 -10.74 6.37 9.34
N VAL A 170 -9.95 5.32 9.14
CA VAL A 170 -8.67 5.37 8.43
C VAL A 170 -8.60 4.20 7.43
N MET A 171 -8.01 4.45 6.27
CA MET A 171 -7.60 3.45 5.31
C MET A 171 -6.21 3.81 4.81
N MET A 172 -5.27 2.87 4.90
CA MET A 172 -3.92 3.01 4.41
C MET A 172 -3.66 1.96 3.35
N LYS A 173 -2.92 2.34 2.33
CA LYS A 173 -2.33 1.40 1.38
C LYS A 173 -0.83 1.58 1.38
N LEU A 174 -0.07 0.51 1.53
CA LEU A 174 1.40 0.52 1.47
C LEU A 174 1.87 -0.52 0.46
N HIS A 175 2.86 -0.21 -0.36
CA HIS A 175 3.66 -1.27 -0.99
C HIS A 175 4.68 -1.81 0.03
N GLN A 176 4.37 -2.96 0.62
CA GLN A 176 5.20 -3.71 1.55
C GLN A 176 5.49 -5.11 0.96
N GLY A 177 6.42 -5.19 0.02
CA GLY A 177 6.89 -6.47 -0.51
C GLY A 177 7.75 -7.18 0.53
N THR A 178 7.28 -8.30 1.09
CA THR A 178 7.92 -9.05 2.20
C THR A 178 8.69 -10.30 1.76
N HIS A 179 8.86 -10.52 0.45
CA HIS A 179 9.36 -11.78 -0.12
C HIS A 179 10.63 -11.66 -0.97
N SER A 180 10.84 -10.54 -1.64
CA SER A 180 11.98 -10.32 -2.55
C SER A 180 13.14 -9.59 -1.86
N PRO A 181 14.28 -9.34 -2.52
CA PRO A 181 15.30 -8.42 -1.99
C PRO A 181 14.91 -6.94 -2.07
N ASP A 182 13.71 -6.61 -2.55
CA ASP A 182 13.32 -5.23 -2.84
C ASP A 182 13.45 -4.30 -1.62
N ALA A 183 12.92 -4.73 -0.47
CA ALA A 183 12.99 -3.95 0.76
C ALA A 183 14.39 -3.76 1.33
N THR A 184 15.32 -4.68 1.04
CA THR A 184 16.71 -4.54 1.49
C THR A 184 17.49 -3.57 0.59
N LYS A 185 16.98 -3.30 -0.62
CA LYS A 185 17.62 -2.41 -1.60
C LYS A 185 16.95 -1.04 -1.66
N ASN A 186 15.63 -0.96 -1.69
CA ASN A 186 14.89 0.25 -2.08
C ASN A 186 14.15 0.87 -0.91
N ASN A 187 14.45 2.13 -0.57
CA ASN A 187 13.81 2.81 0.56
C ASN A 187 12.45 3.44 0.19
N LEU A 188 12.19 3.64 -1.10
CA LEU A 188 10.96 4.26 -1.58
C LEU A 188 9.85 3.23 -1.74
N HIS A 189 8.68 3.52 -1.19
CA HIS A 189 7.49 2.68 -1.34
C HIS A 189 6.21 3.50 -1.48
N GLU A 190 5.32 3.09 -2.37
CA GLU A 190 4.08 3.79 -2.60
C GLU A 190 3.12 3.65 -1.42
N PHE A 191 2.69 4.80 -0.92
CA PHE A 191 1.88 4.95 0.27
C PHE A 191 0.68 5.85 0.05
N PHE A 192 -0.52 5.34 0.35
CA PHE A 192 -1.75 6.14 0.44
C PHE A 192 -2.22 6.19 1.90
N TYR A 193 -2.67 7.36 2.33
CA TYR A 193 -3.21 7.58 3.67
C TYR A 193 -4.50 8.36 3.57
N ASP A 194 -5.62 7.69 3.82
CA ASP A 194 -6.94 8.28 3.87
C ASP A 194 -7.43 8.28 5.33
N ILE A 195 -7.83 9.44 5.85
CA ILE A 195 -8.47 9.55 7.16
C ILE A 195 -9.59 10.58 7.10
N GLN A 196 -10.70 10.28 7.77
CA GLN A 196 -11.79 11.24 7.99
C GLN A 196 -12.27 11.13 9.43
N CYS A 197 -12.48 12.28 10.07
CA CYS A 197 -12.89 12.40 11.45
C CYS A 197 -14.21 13.16 11.61
N ALA A 198 -14.93 12.87 12.69
CA ALA A 198 -16.22 13.47 13.00
C ALA A 198 -16.14 14.98 13.31
N ASP A 199 -14.95 15.51 13.59
CA ASP A 199 -14.71 16.95 13.76
C ASP A 199 -14.53 17.70 12.43
N GLY A 200 -14.61 16.98 11.30
CA GLY A 200 -14.43 17.51 9.96
C GLY A 200 -13.01 17.35 9.41
N THR A 201 -12.04 16.85 10.18
CA THR A 201 -10.69 16.59 9.69
C THR A 201 -10.73 15.55 8.58
N GLU A 202 -10.04 15.81 7.47
CA GLU A 202 -9.98 14.89 6.33
C GLU A 202 -8.64 15.03 5.61
N LEU A 203 -8.00 13.89 5.32
CA LEU A 203 -6.77 13.82 4.55
C LEU A 203 -6.89 12.67 3.54
N HIS A 204 -6.54 12.96 2.29
CA HIS A 204 -6.27 11.97 1.26
C HIS A 204 -4.85 12.22 0.75
N TRP A 205 -3.94 11.35 1.14
CA TRP A 205 -2.52 11.45 0.85
C TRP A 205 -2.06 10.37 -0.11
N LYS A 206 -1.18 10.71 -1.06
CA LYS A 206 -0.49 9.72 -1.92
C LYS A 206 0.97 10.14 -2.16
N SER A 207 1.92 9.26 -1.89
CA SER A 207 3.34 9.52 -2.18
C SER A 207 4.13 8.23 -2.42
N LEU A 208 5.28 8.33 -3.08
CA LEU A 208 6.39 7.40 -2.91
C LEU A 208 7.15 7.85 -1.67
N HIS A 209 6.93 7.15 -0.57
CA HIS A 209 7.47 7.54 0.73
C HIS A 209 8.78 6.80 1.02
N GLY A 210 9.77 7.51 1.57
CA GLY A 210 11.04 6.91 1.99
C GLY A 210 10.94 6.28 3.38
N PHE A 211 11.42 5.05 3.53
CA PHE A 211 11.57 4.39 4.82
C PHE A 211 13.05 4.40 5.24
N GLY A 212 13.46 5.54 5.80
CA GLY A 212 14.85 5.82 6.16
C GLY A 212 15.75 6.12 4.95
N GLN A 213 17.04 5.87 5.14
CA GLN A 213 18.09 6.21 4.17
C GLN A 213 18.22 5.16 3.04
N PRO A 214 18.46 5.57 1.79
CA PRO A 214 18.80 4.66 0.69
C PRO A 214 20.06 3.83 1.01
N GLY A 215 20.12 2.59 0.53
CA GLY A 215 21.28 1.70 0.72
C GLY A 215 21.55 1.25 2.17
N THR A 216 20.63 1.55 3.11
CA THR A 216 20.75 1.12 4.50
C THR A 216 19.41 0.65 5.06
N MET A 217 19.47 -0.19 6.07
CA MET A 217 18.33 -0.57 6.91
C MET A 217 18.83 -0.83 8.33
N LYS A 218 17.97 -1.24 9.23
CA LYS A 218 18.35 -1.65 10.58
C LYS A 218 18.17 -3.14 10.79
N ASP A 219 19.06 -3.72 11.58
CA ASP A 219 18.84 -5.04 12.17
C ASP A 219 17.78 -4.92 13.26
N GLN A 220 16.66 -5.61 13.07
CA GLN A 220 15.53 -5.58 13.99
C GLN A 220 15.90 -5.96 15.44
N CYS A 221 16.93 -6.79 15.63
CA CYS A 221 17.27 -7.33 16.95
C CYS A 221 18.36 -6.54 17.70
N GLY A 222 18.98 -5.54 17.06
CA GLY A 222 20.06 -4.75 17.67
C GLY A 222 20.04 -3.25 17.38
N ASP A 223 19.04 -2.73 16.64
CA ASP A 223 18.96 -1.33 16.20
C ASP A 223 20.25 -0.86 15.46
N HIS A 224 21.04 -1.81 14.96
CA HIS A 224 22.28 -1.56 14.24
C HIS A 224 21.95 -1.25 12.79
N THR A 225 22.48 -0.14 12.26
CA THR A 225 22.39 0.17 10.84
C THR A 225 23.22 -0.83 10.03
N LEU A 226 22.57 -1.53 9.12
CA LEU A 226 23.15 -2.42 8.13
C LEU A 226 23.26 -1.67 6.80
N VAL A 227 24.47 -1.66 6.23
CA VAL A 227 24.70 -1.17 4.87
C VAL A 227 24.38 -2.31 3.90
N THR A 228 23.39 -2.11 3.04
CA THR A 228 22.91 -3.14 2.10
C THR A 228 23.56 -3.07 0.73
N GLY A 229 24.36 -2.01 0.49
CA GLY A 229 25.17 -1.81 -0.70
C GLY A 229 24.76 -0.58 -1.49
N THR A 230 25.32 -0.43 -2.69
CA THR A 230 25.03 0.68 -3.62
C THR A 230 23.95 0.33 -4.66
N ASP A 231 23.42 -0.89 -4.64
CA ASP A 231 22.50 -1.43 -5.64
C ASP A 231 21.03 -1.05 -5.36
N PHE A 232 20.81 0.18 -4.89
CA PHE A 232 19.46 0.70 -4.64
C PHE A 232 18.96 1.47 -5.87
N VAL A 233 17.68 1.32 -6.17
CA VAL A 233 17.04 1.85 -7.37
C VAL A 233 15.80 2.67 -6.99
N PRO A 234 15.76 3.97 -7.32
CA PRO A 234 16.79 4.69 -8.07
C PRO A 234 18.01 5.10 -7.20
N PRO A 235 19.24 5.23 -7.77
CA PRO A 235 20.44 5.65 -7.03
C PRO A 235 20.39 7.05 -6.43
N ASN A 236 19.43 7.87 -6.85
CA ASN A 236 19.17 9.21 -6.33
C ASN A 236 17.94 9.24 -5.40
N SER A 237 17.49 8.09 -4.90
CA SER A 237 16.36 8.01 -3.97
C SER A 237 16.57 9.00 -2.82
N PRO A 238 15.59 9.87 -2.51
CA PRO A 238 15.74 10.79 -1.39
C PRO A 238 15.77 10.01 -0.08
N ALA A 239 16.54 10.53 0.86
CA ALA A 239 16.42 10.17 2.25
C ALA A 239 15.11 10.73 2.82
N ASP A 240 14.44 9.95 3.66
CA ASP A 240 13.30 10.42 4.43
C ASP A 240 13.39 9.93 5.89
N GLY A 241 12.45 10.36 6.72
CA GLY A 241 12.33 9.91 8.09
C GLY A 241 11.94 8.42 8.20
N GLY A 242 11.94 7.92 9.43
CA GLY A 242 11.61 6.53 9.71
C GLY A 242 12.76 5.56 9.42
N ASP A 243 12.47 4.26 9.39
CA ASP A 243 13.44 3.22 9.09
C ASP A 243 12.76 1.93 8.60
N ARG A 244 13.53 1.12 7.87
CA ARG A 244 13.23 -0.28 7.60
C ARG A 244 14.03 -1.12 8.57
N ARG A 245 13.37 -1.97 9.33
CA ARG A 245 14.00 -2.93 10.24
C ARG A 245 13.65 -4.33 9.74
N ILE A 246 14.65 -5.03 9.24
CA ILE A 246 14.47 -6.38 8.68
C ILE A 246 15.31 -7.32 9.55
N PRO A 247 14.85 -8.55 9.84
CA PRO A 247 15.67 -9.51 10.58
C PRO A 247 17.04 -9.66 9.95
N GLY A 248 18.11 -9.37 10.71
CA GLY A 248 19.49 -9.46 10.25
C GLY A 248 20.26 -10.61 10.91
N PRO A 249 21.59 -10.65 10.75
CA PRO A 249 22.42 -11.69 11.35
C PRO A 249 22.25 -11.84 12.86
N ASN A 250 21.98 -10.76 13.60
CA ASN A 250 21.75 -10.84 15.05
C ASN A 250 20.40 -11.52 15.34
N CYS A 251 19.35 -11.16 14.60
CA CYS A 251 18.05 -11.86 14.70
C CYS A 251 18.16 -13.35 14.40
N VAL A 252 18.93 -13.75 13.40
CA VAL A 252 19.15 -15.16 13.07
C VAL A 252 19.83 -15.90 14.22
N SER A 253 20.86 -15.30 14.82
CA SER A 253 21.57 -15.86 15.97
C SER A 253 20.64 -16.07 17.16
N ASP A 254 19.77 -15.09 17.44
CA ASP A 254 18.84 -15.16 18.58
C ASP A 254 17.67 -16.09 18.31
N PHE A 255 17.11 -16.09 17.10
CA PHE A 255 16.04 -17.00 16.69
C PHE A 255 16.47 -18.47 16.75
N ARG A 256 17.74 -18.78 16.44
CA ARG A 256 18.28 -20.14 16.59
C ARG A 256 18.37 -20.60 18.06
N LYS A 257 18.48 -19.67 19.01
CA LYS A 257 18.51 -19.98 20.45
C LYS A 257 17.10 -20.06 21.02
N ASP A 258 16.23 -19.15 20.60
CA ASP A 258 14.81 -19.09 20.98
C ASP A 258 13.93 -18.88 19.73
N PRO A 259 13.35 -19.96 19.18
CA PRO A 259 12.50 -19.89 17.99
C PRO A 259 11.18 -19.12 18.18
N LYS A 260 10.86 -18.71 19.42
CA LYS A 260 9.71 -17.87 19.73
C LYS A 260 10.08 -16.39 19.83
N PHE A 261 11.30 -16.02 19.43
CA PHE A 261 11.78 -14.65 19.58
C PHE A 261 10.94 -13.67 18.77
N TRP A 262 10.08 -12.93 19.47
CA TRP A 262 9.11 -11.97 18.93
C TRP A 262 9.74 -10.85 18.07
N ARG A 263 11.06 -10.62 18.19
CA ARG A 263 11.79 -9.67 17.34
C ARG A 263 12.20 -10.25 16.00
N PHE A 264 11.89 -11.51 15.69
CA PHE A 264 12.03 -12.03 14.33
C PHE A 264 10.84 -11.57 13.46
N SER A 265 10.71 -10.26 13.32
CA SER A 265 9.65 -9.56 12.57
C SER A 265 10.26 -8.50 11.66
N GLU A 266 9.60 -8.18 10.55
CA GLU A 266 9.95 -6.96 9.81
C GLU A 266 9.18 -5.78 10.39
N GLN A 267 9.83 -4.63 10.56
CA GLN A 267 9.19 -3.37 10.92
C GLN A 267 9.48 -2.31 9.87
N TRP A 268 8.42 -1.61 9.47
CA TRP A 268 8.45 -0.56 8.48
C TRP A 268 7.89 0.69 9.13
N VAL A 269 8.80 1.56 9.58
CA VAL A 269 8.44 2.77 10.30
C VAL A 269 8.44 3.91 9.31
N LEU A 270 7.27 4.50 9.10
CA LEU A 270 7.12 5.68 8.29
C LEU A 270 7.26 6.92 9.18
N SER A 271 7.89 7.97 8.68
CA SER A 271 7.83 9.30 9.28
C SER A 271 7.74 10.34 8.19
N HIS A 272 6.57 10.97 8.08
CA HIS A 272 6.32 12.05 7.15
C HIS A 272 6.13 13.35 7.93
N GLY A 273 6.79 14.40 7.45
CA GLY A 273 6.55 15.77 7.84
C GLY A 273 6.74 16.66 6.63
N ALA A 274 5.72 17.43 6.30
CA ALA A 274 5.75 18.41 5.23
C ALA A 274 5.08 19.70 5.68
N TRP A 275 5.68 20.82 5.25
CA TRP A 275 5.22 22.16 5.54
C TRP A 275 5.24 22.98 4.26
N ALA A 276 4.18 23.73 4.00
CA ALA A 276 4.08 24.63 2.86
C ALA A 276 3.38 25.94 3.25
N ASP A 277 3.31 26.87 2.29
CA ASP A 277 2.66 28.17 2.45
C ASP A 277 3.12 28.91 3.71
N GLN A 278 4.45 29.01 3.88
CA GLN A 278 5.08 29.66 5.05
C GLN A 278 4.64 29.04 6.40
N GLY A 279 4.38 27.73 6.42
CA GLY A 279 3.98 26.98 7.62
C GLY A 279 2.49 27.03 7.93
N ARG A 280 1.67 27.63 7.05
CA ARG A 280 0.20 27.64 7.14
C ARG A 280 -0.43 26.30 6.74
N LEU A 281 0.30 25.49 5.98
CA LEU A 281 -0.03 24.11 5.66
C LEU A 281 0.99 23.19 6.32
N GLN A 282 0.51 22.23 7.10
CA GLN A 282 1.34 21.20 7.75
C GLN A 282 0.64 19.86 7.69
N VAL A 283 1.37 18.84 7.27
CA VAL A 283 0.95 17.44 7.35
C VAL A 283 2.08 16.64 7.98
N GLY A 284 1.75 15.84 8.98
CA GLY A 284 2.60 14.82 9.52
C GLY A 284 1.82 13.55 9.77
N PHE A 285 2.46 12.41 9.59
CA PHE A 285 1.95 11.10 9.98
C PHE A 285 3.15 10.15 10.09
N GLY A 286 3.07 9.18 11.01
CA GLY A 286 4.14 8.22 11.24
C GLY A 286 3.58 6.84 11.59
N PRO A 287 2.79 6.21 10.71
CA PRO A 287 2.37 4.84 10.93
C PRO A 287 3.57 3.91 10.91
N TYR A 288 3.48 2.81 11.65
CA TYR A 288 4.45 1.73 11.55
C TYR A 288 3.75 0.39 11.33
N PHE A 289 4.36 -0.44 10.49
CA PHE A 289 3.84 -1.72 10.03
C PHE A 289 4.79 -2.81 10.48
N VAL A 290 4.25 -3.84 11.12
CA VAL A 290 4.98 -5.00 11.61
C VAL A 290 4.49 -6.23 10.85
N VAL A 291 5.42 -7.06 10.39
CA VAL A 291 5.14 -8.37 9.78
C VAL A 291 5.71 -9.42 10.71
N HIS A 292 4.85 -10.25 11.31
CA HIS A 292 5.22 -11.19 12.36
C HIS A 292 5.76 -12.52 11.82
N ASP A 293 5.42 -12.85 10.58
CA ASP A 293 5.74 -14.09 9.90
C ASP A 293 6.63 -13.87 8.66
N PRO A 294 7.73 -13.12 8.76
CA PRO A 294 8.48 -12.67 7.59
C PRO A 294 9.00 -13.85 6.77
N SER A 295 8.84 -13.79 5.45
CA SER A 295 9.30 -14.84 4.53
C SER A 295 10.79 -14.77 4.19
N ARG A 296 11.51 -13.78 4.74
CA ARG A 296 12.92 -13.51 4.49
C ARG A 296 13.60 -12.93 5.73
N TYR A 297 14.92 -13.01 5.72
CA TYR A 297 15.82 -12.22 6.56
C TYR A 297 16.98 -11.71 5.69
N TYR A 298 17.68 -10.68 6.13
CA TYR A 298 18.86 -10.19 5.44
C TYR A 298 20.06 -11.10 5.67
N ASP A 299 20.60 -11.62 4.57
CA ASP A 299 21.81 -12.43 4.55
C ASP A 299 22.86 -11.76 3.67
N PRO A 300 23.88 -11.08 4.23
CA PRO A 300 24.88 -10.40 3.42
C PRO A 300 25.75 -11.37 2.60
N SER A 301 25.78 -12.65 2.95
CA SER A 301 26.55 -13.68 2.24
C SER A 301 25.82 -14.24 1.02
N ALA A 302 24.49 -14.19 1.00
CA ALA A 302 23.68 -14.63 -0.13
C ALA A 302 23.84 -13.70 -1.34
N THR A 303 23.78 -14.26 -2.55
CA THR A 303 23.82 -13.49 -3.81
C THR A 303 22.65 -12.52 -3.92
N THR A 304 21.46 -12.94 -3.49
CA THR A 304 20.24 -12.13 -3.45
C THR A 304 20.16 -11.20 -2.24
N LYS A 305 21.11 -11.30 -1.30
CA LYS A 305 21.12 -10.59 -0.01
C LYS A 305 19.98 -10.93 0.94
N ILE A 306 19.29 -12.05 0.69
CA ILE A 306 18.25 -12.58 1.58
C ILE A 306 18.45 -14.07 1.82
N GLY A 307 18.05 -14.54 2.99
CA GLY A 307 17.84 -15.96 3.28
C GLY A 307 16.40 -16.23 3.69
N ARG A 308 16.01 -17.51 3.79
CA ARG A 308 14.64 -17.93 4.07
C ARG A 308 14.53 -18.55 5.48
N PRO A 309 13.64 -18.05 6.36
CA PRO A 309 13.49 -18.61 7.70
C PRO A 309 13.05 -20.08 7.71
N VAL A 310 12.32 -20.52 6.68
CA VAL A 310 11.92 -21.93 6.51
C VAL A 310 13.13 -22.88 6.51
N ASP A 311 14.28 -22.43 6.00
CA ASP A 311 15.48 -23.25 5.91
C ASP A 311 16.02 -23.59 7.31
N PHE A 312 15.82 -22.71 8.30
CA PHE A 312 16.25 -22.96 9.67
C PHE A 312 15.56 -24.16 10.31
N CYS A 313 14.32 -24.43 9.91
CA CYS A 313 13.56 -25.58 10.42
C CYS A 313 14.21 -26.90 9.99
N PHE A 314 14.95 -26.92 8.87
CA PHE A 314 15.55 -28.14 8.34
C PHE A 314 17.07 -28.20 8.53
N ASP A 315 17.79 -27.10 8.31
CA ASP A 315 19.26 -27.03 8.35
C ASP A 315 19.82 -26.79 9.76
N GLY A 316 19.06 -26.10 10.61
CA GLY A 316 19.48 -25.74 11.97
C GLY A 316 18.99 -26.69 13.06
N GLY A 317 18.14 -27.66 12.72
CA GLY A 317 17.54 -28.57 13.69
C GLY A 317 16.59 -27.89 14.68
N ILE A 318 16.01 -26.73 14.33
CA ILE A 318 15.01 -26.08 15.17
C ILE A 318 13.75 -26.94 15.21
N THR A 319 13.38 -27.43 16.39
CA THR A 319 12.26 -28.36 16.61
C THR A 319 11.11 -27.77 17.43
N ALA A 320 11.14 -26.46 17.69
CA ALA A 320 10.10 -25.77 18.45
C ALA A 320 9.37 -24.74 17.59
N GLY A 321 8.22 -24.27 18.09
CA GLY A 321 7.41 -23.25 17.39
C GLY A 321 6.87 -23.76 16.05
N ASP A 322 6.83 -22.88 15.05
CA ASP A 322 6.29 -23.23 13.73
C ASP A 322 7.17 -24.22 12.95
N CYS A 323 8.46 -24.31 13.27
CA CYS A 323 9.32 -25.36 12.73
C CYS A 323 8.94 -26.77 13.19
N ALA A 324 8.36 -26.91 14.39
CA ALA A 324 7.86 -28.21 14.88
C ALA A 324 6.71 -28.69 13.98
N LYS A 325 5.74 -27.80 13.73
CA LYS A 325 4.57 -28.08 12.87
C LYS A 325 5.00 -28.45 11.46
N LEU A 326 5.97 -27.73 10.88
CA LEU A 326 6.49 -28.04 9.55
C LEU A 326 7.14 -29.42 9.46
N ARG A 327 7.90 -29.82 10.48
CA ARG A 327 8.56 -31.13 10.52
C ARG A 327 7.57 -32.29 10.70
N GLU A 328 6.46 -32.06 11.39
CA GLU A 328 5.37 -33.03 11.48
C GLU A 328 4.67 -33.20 10.13
N LEU A 329 4.48 -32.11 9.38
CA LEU A 329 3.86 -32.13 8.05
C LEU A 329 4.76 -32.76 6.98
N GLU A 330 6.07 -32.54 7.07
CA GLU A 330 7.06 -33.11 6.14
C GLU A 330 8.22 -33.78 6.87
N PRO A 331 8.01 -34.97 7.46
CA PRO A 331 9.05 -35.69 8.20
C PRO A 331 10.22 -36.15 7.32
N SER A 332 9.99 -36.23 6.00
CA SER A 332 10.88 -36.89 5.03
C SER A 332 11.80 -35.92 4.26
N GLY A 333 11.61 -34.60 4.37
CA GLY A 333 12.35 -33.65 3.54
C GLY A 333 12.10 -32.18 3.88
N LYS A 334 12.76 -31.30 3.12
CA LYS A 334 12.57 -29.85 3.18
C LYS A 334 11.31 -29.44 2.41
N ILE A 335 10.59 -28.45 2.90
CA ILE A 335 9.61 -27.72 2.07
C ILE A 335 10.27 -26.53 1.39
N ALA A 336 9.73 -26.14 0.24
CA ALA A 336 10.12 -24.90 -0.43
C ALA A 336 9.62 -23.67 0.34
N TYR A 337 10.29 -22.53 0.18
CA TYR A 337 9.91 -21.29 0.89
C TYR A 337 8.54 -20.74 0.46
N ASP A 338 8.15 -21.02 -0.77
CA ASP A 338 6.91 -20.65 -1.44
C ASP A 338 5.87 -21.78 -1.39
N ASP A 339 6.05 -22.77 -0.52
CA ASP A 339 5.05 -23.78 -0.24
C ASP A 339 3.91 -23.15 0.61
N PRO A 340 2.62 -23.32 0.24
CA PRO A 340 1.47 -22.83 1.02
C PRO A 340 1.39 -23.32 2.46
N ARG A 341 2.14 -24.37 2.81
CA ARG A 341 2.24 -24.90 4.17
C ARG A 341 3.28 -24.16 5.01
N SER A 342 4.13 -23.34 4.40
CA SER A 342 5.10 -22.52 5.10
C SER A 342 4.38 -21.49 5.99
N PRO A 343 4.74 -21.40 7.28
CA PRO A 343 4.23 -20.37 8.18
C PRO A 343 4.90 -19.01 7.92
N PHE A 344 6.01 -18.98 7.16
CA PHE A 344 6.78 -17.77 6.87
C PHE A 344 6.33 -17.14 5.55
N ARG A 345 5.13 -16.56 5.55
CA ARG A 345 4.45 -16.06 4.33
C ARG A 345 4.36 -14.54 4.24
N GLY A 346 4.64 -13.83 5.33
CA GLY A 346 4.61 -12.37 5.40
C GLY A 346 3.19 -11.78 5.34
N ALA A 347 2.20 -12.51 5.85
CA ALA A 347 0.78 -12.17 5.78
C ALA A 347 0.14 -11.88 7.14
N ASP A 348 0.85 -12.10 8.25
CA ASP A 348 0.42 -11.69 9.59
C ASP A 348 1.01 -10.33 9.94
N ARG A 349 0.14 -9.33 10.08
CA ARG A 349 0.55 -7.94 10.26
C ARG A 349 -0.14 -7.25 11.41
N THR A 350 0.63 -6.35 12.01
CA THR A 350 0.12 -5.31 12.90
C THR A 350 0.49 -3.94 12.37
N VAL A 351 -0.46 -3.01 12.34
CA VAL A 351 -0.25 -1.65 11.90
C VAL A 351 -0.74 -0.68 12.95
N HIS A 352 0.10 0.29 13.29
CA HIS A 352 -0.24 1.31 14.26
C HIS A 352 -0.35 2.65 13.58
N MET A 353 -1.49 3.32 13.76
CA MET A 353 -1.68 4.68 13.31
C MET A 353 -1.13 5.65 14.36
N ASN A 354 -0.06 6.37 14.02
CA ASN A 354 0.57 7.33 14.92
C ASN A 354 1.01 8.59 14.17
N GLY A 355 1.33 9.64 14.92
CA GLY A 355 2.04 10.82 14.41
C GLY A 355 1.18 11.74 13.57
N LEU A 356 -0.15 11.59 13.58
CA LEU A 356 -1.02 12.33 12.67
C LEU A 356 -1.15 13.78 13.13
N ARG A 357 -0.70 14.68 12.27
CA ARG A 357 -0.72 16.13 12.44
C ARG A 357 -1.29 16.77 11.19
N ILE A 358 -2.38 17.52 11.33
CA ILE A 358 -2.98 18.26 10.22
C ILE A 358 -3.19 19.71 10.64
N LYS A 359 -2.68 20.65 9.83
CA LYS A 359 -2.97 22.08 9.94
C LYS A 359 -3.11 22.67 8.54
N ASN A 360 -4.23 23.33 8.26
CA ASN A 360 -4.48 23.97 6.98
C ASN A 360 -5.30 25.26 7.17
N VAL A 361 -4.60 26.35 7.46
CA VAL A 361 -5.21 27.67 7.63
C VAL A 361 -5.16 28.51 6.34
N THR A 362 -5.02 27.85 5.20
CA THR A 362 -4.84 28.51 3.88
C THR A 362 -6.16 28.81 3.18
N GLY A 363 -7.25 28.13 3.57
CA GLY A 363 -8.56 28.17 2.92
C GLY A 363 -8.70 27.26 1.68
N SER A 364 -7.62 26.62 1.21
CA SER A 364 -7.64 25.67 0.08
C SER A 364 -7.55 24.23 0.58
N THR A 365 -8.46 23.35 0.16
CA THR A 365 -8.44 21.92 0.56
C THR A 365 -7.74 21.01 -0.45
N THR A 366 -7.71 21.38 -1.72
CA THR A 366 -6.99 20.64 -2.76
C THR A 366 -5.62 21.23 -2.99
N TRP A 367 -4.62 20.36 -3.00
CA TRP A 367 -3.22 20.67 -3.27
C TRP A 367 -2.66 19.65 -4.25
N TYR A 368 -1.54 19.99 -4.86
CA TYR A 368 -0.77 19.10 -5.70
C TYR A 368 0.64 19.03 -5.14
N SER A 369 1.26 17.86 -5.19
CA SER A 369 2.64 17.66 -4.78
C SER A 369 3.49 17.00 -5.86
N ASP A 370 4.80 17.06 -5.68
CA ASP A 370 5.69 16.07 -6.28
C ASP A 370 5.37 14.66 -5.79
N VAL A 371 5.97 13.65 -6.43
CA VAL A 371 5.72 12.23 -6.13
C VAL A 371 6.19 11.81 -4.74
N PHE A 372 7.07 12.58 -4.09
CA PHE A 372 7.55 12.33 -2.73
C PHE A 372 6.70 13.07 -1.68
N GLY A 373 5.79 13.93 -2.11
CA GLY A 373 4.96 14.75 -1.24
C GLY A 373 5.74 15.84 -0.49
N LYS A 374 6.87 16.30 -1.04
CA LYS A 374 7.76 17.29 -0.40
C LYS A 374 7.56 18.70 -0.93
N THR A 375 7.36 18.84 -2.24
CA THR A 375 7.07 20.13 -2.90
C THR A 375 5.58 20.25 -3.18
N TRP A 376 4.96 21.38 -2.86
CA TRP A 376 3.50 21.56 -2.90
C TRP A 376 3.08 22.82 -3.66
N SER A 377 1.92 22.74 -4.32
CA SER A 377 1.26 23.86 -4.99
C SER A 377 -0.26 23.75 -4.93
N LYS A 378 -0.96 24.88 -5.06
CA LYS A 378 -2.43 24.91 -5.26
C LYS A 378 -2.83 24.54 -6.68
N THR A 379 -1.89 24.60 -7.62
CA THR A 379 -2.11 24.31 -9.04
C THR A 379 -1.22 23.15 -9.47
N LYS A 380 -1.79 22.23 -10.25
CA LYS A 380 -1.03 21.18 -10.91
C LYS A 380 -0.02 21.82 -11.87
N ASP A 381 1.24 21.43 -11.76
CA ASP A 381 2.30 21.88 -12.65
C ASP A 381 3.17 20.69 -13.06
N PRO A 382 2.81 20.01 -14.17
CA PRO A 382 3.59 18.89 -14.68
C PRO A 382 5.03 19.28 -15.04
N ALA A 383 5.30 20.51 -15.45
CA ALA A 383 6.66 20.92 -15.84
C ALA A 383 7.61 20.97 -14.63
N GLN A 384 7.07 21.21 -13.43
CA GLN A 384 7.83 21.11 -12.17
C GLN A 384 7.64 19.75 -11.49
N GLY A 385 6.88 18.85 -12.11
CA GLY A 385 6.57 17.53 -11.57
C GLY A 385 5.60 17.54 -10.38
N ILE A 386 4.86 18.63 -10.20
CA ILE A 386 3.81 18.78 -9.19
C ILE A 386 2.50 18.21 -9.77
N VAL A 387 2.34 16.89 -9.67
CA VAL A 387 1.35 16.11 -10.42
C VAL A 387 0.40 15.27 -9.57
N VAL A 388 0.74 15.01 -8.31
CA VAL A 388 -0.05 14.15 -7.43
C VAL A 388 -1.03 15.01 -6.63
N GLU A 389 -2.32 14.81 -6.84
CA GLU A 389 -3.36 15.49 -6.09
C GLU A 389 -3.39 14.99 -4.63
N GLN A 390 -3.46 15.92 -3.70
CA GLN A 390 -3.63 15.72 -2.26
C GLN A 390 -4.88 16.47 -1.82
N PHE A 391 -5.59 15.92 -0.83
CA PHE A 391 -6.71 16.61 -0.20
C PHE A 391 -6.47 16.75 1.29
N LEU A 392 -6.69 17.95 1.82
CA LEU A 392 -6.49 18.25 3.22
C LEU A 392 -7.53 19.25 3.73
N ARG A 393 -8.40 18.82 4.63
CA ARG A 393 -9.33 19.68 5.36
C ARG A 393 -8.99 19.66 6.85
N GLN A 394 -8.78 20.85 7.39
CA GLN A 394 -8.65 21.04 8.84
C GLN A 394 -10.04 20.95 9.46
N GLY A 395 -10.23 20.03 10.42
CA GLY A 395 -11.40 19.94 11.29
C GLY A 395 -11.33 20.90 12.48
N ALA A 396 -12.42 20.95 13.23
CA ALA A 396 -12.61 21.87 14.34
C ALA A 396 -11.58 21.70 15.46
N GLN A 397 -11.05 20.49 15.66
CA GLN A 397 -10.07 20.22 16.68
C GLN A 397 -8.65 20.18 16.11
N SER A 398 -8.46 19.77 14.85
CA SER A 398 -7.13 19.70 14.23
C SER A 398 -6.47 21.08 14.12
N ASP A 399 -5.35 21.27 14.81
CA ASP A 399 -4.60 22.53 14.84
C ASP A 399 -3.08 22.33 14.70
N GLY A 400 -2.66 21.12 14.36
CA GLY A 400 -1.27 20.68 14.41
C GLY A 400 -0.93 19.83 15.64
N THR A 401 -1.89 19.54 16.52
CA THR A 401 -1.73 18.54 17.58
C THR A 401 -1.51 17.14 16.98
N ASP A 402 -0.61 16.37 17.61
CA ASP A 402 -0.40 14.97 17.25
C ASP A 402 -1.47 14.09 17.89
N ILE A 403 -2.06 13.21 17.08
CA ILE A 403 -3.08 12.26 17.52
C ILE A 403 -2.64 10.83 17.24
N ARG A 404 -2.99 9.96 18.19
CA ARG A 404 -2.71 8.52 18.14
C ARG A 404 -3.99 7.77 17.86
N GLY A 405 -3.87 6.75 17.03
CA GLY A 405 -4.98 5.93 16.56
C GLY A 405 -4.88 4.48 16.99
N PRO A 406 -5.57 3.60 16.27
CA PRO A 406 -5.71 2.21 16.64
C PRO A 406 -4.44 1.43 16.29
N THR A 407 -4.36 0.27 16.92
CA THR A 407 -3.60 -0.87 16.41
C THR A 407 -4.56 -1.71 15.56
N MET A 408 -4.23 -1.93 14.30
CA MET A 408 -4.92 -2.85 13.39
C MET A 408 -4.11 -4.15 13.32
N GLU A 409 -4.77 -5.29 13.36
CA GLU A 409 -4.13 -6.61 13.32
C GLU A 409 -4.87 -7.50 12.33
N GLY A 410 -4.15 -8.36 11.59
CA GLY A 410 -4.76 -9.30 10.67
C GLY A 410 -3.80 -10.35 10.12
N ASP A 411 -4.26 -11.60 10.06
CA ASP A 411 -3.63 -12.70 9.33
C ASP A 411 -4.39 -12.98 8.03
N TYR A 412 -3.83 -12.47 6.94
CA TYR A 412 -4.42 -12.57 5.60
C TYR A 412 -4.02 -13.85 4.87
N GLY A 413 -3.16 -14.67 5.49
CA GLY A 413 -2.68 -15.92 4.91
C GLY A 413 -3.24 -17.17 5.59
N HIS A 414 -4.27 -17.04 6.44
CA HIS A 414 -4.87 -18.16 7.16
C HIS A 414 -5.24 -19.35 6.27
N GLU A 415 -5.43 -20.52 6.91
CA GLU A 415 -5.68 -21.80 6.22
C GLU A 415 -6.80 -21.69 5.18
N GLY A 416 -6.59 -22.30 4.01
CA GLY A 416 -7.55 -22.28 2.90
C GLY A 416 -7.29 -21.18 1.86
N THR A 417 -6.70 -20.05 2.24
CA THR A 417 -6.42 -18.93 1.31
C THR A 417 -5.37 -19.28 0.25
N GLY A 418 -4.45 -20.19 0.57
CA GLY A 418 -3.32 -20.57 -0.29
C GLY A 418 -2.29 -19.46 -0.46
N VAL A 419 -2.28 -18.45 0.40
CA VAL A 419 -1.21 -17.45 0.45
C VAL A 419 0.09 -18.13 0.88
N HIS A 420 1.14 -17.88 0.13
CA HIS A 420 2.51 -18.25 0.45
C HIS A 420 3.43 -17.07 0.19
N ALA A 421 4.71 -17.21 0.54
CA ALA A 421 5.71 -16.28 0.06
C ALA A 421 5.65 -16.26 -1.48
N PRO A 422 5.35 -15.11 -2.11
CA PRO A 422 5.32 -15.02 -3.57
C PRO A 422 6.67 -15.37 -4.15
N ASN A 423 6.64 -15.94 -5.35
CA ASN A 423 7.85 -16.17 -6.12
C ASN A 423 8.37 -14.87 -6.73
#